data_AF-A0A2A6E4L3-F1
#
_entry.id   AF-A0A2A6E4L3-F1
#
_cell.length_a   1.000
_cell.length_b   1.000
_cell.length_c   1.000
_cell.angle_alpha   90.00
_cell.angle_beta   90.00
_cell.angle_gamma   90.00
#
_symmetry.space_group_name_H-M   'P 1'
#
loop_
_entity.id
_entity.type
_entity.pdbx_description
1 polymer ?
#
loop_
_entity_poly.entity_id
_entity_poly.type
_entity_poly.pdbx_seq_one_letter_code
_entity_poly.pdbx_strand_id
1 'polypeptide(L)'
;MDIERDNIFKELFRMLIQPWSIAFTLYFLFVIVVINGLGVLLCPIIYNKDAILSNISQNLAIYSLALFAPSLIILILQLVKDQIHHKPSFTIISVVLFGAQIYIIPAAYQGKILYAVLCTIIAWFYWIIANRDEEYLNDESFDNLIKNGTEQHGNHWPEQD
;
A
#
# COMPACT_ATOMS: atom_id res chain seq x y z
N MET A 1 -27.12 -22.37 9.00
CA MET A 1 -25.64 -22.31 8.91
C MET A 1 -25.35 -21.90 7.49
N ASP A 2 -25.46 -20.59 7.22
CA ASP A 2 -25.29 -20.07 5.88
C ASP A 2 -23.80 -20.09 5.57
N ILE A 3 -23.42 -21.01 4.69
CA ILE A 3 -22.13 -20.95 3.99
C ILE A 3 -22.27 -19.75 3.05
N GLU A 4 -22.06 -18.55 3.57
CA GLU A 4 -21.82 -17.38 2.73
C GLU A 4 -20.65 -17.77 1.83
N ARG A 5 -20.88 -17.81 0.52
CA ARG A 5 -19.83 -18.01 -0.48
C ARG A 5 -18.89 -16.82 -0.38
N ASP A 6 -17.93 -16.88 0.54
CA ASP A 6 -16.79 -16.00 0.53
C ASP A 6 -16.10 -16.19 -0.82
N ASN A 7 -15.96 -15.09 -1.54
CA ASN A 7 -15.30 -15.06 -2.84
C ASN A 7 -14.11 -14.09 -2.75
N ILE A 8 -13.19 -14.20 -3.71
CA ILE A 8 -11.99 -13.36 -3.74
C ILE A 8 -12.31 -11.86 -3.73
N PHE A 9 -13.43 -11.44 -4.35
CA PHE A 9 -13.82 -10.03 -4.38
C PHE A 9 -14.23 -9.51 -3.00
N LYS A 10 -14.94 -10.32 -2.21
CA LYS A 10 -15.33 -10.00 -0.83
C LYS A 10 -14.10 -9.95 0.08
N GLU A 11 -13.15 -10.85 -0.13
CA GLU A 11 -11.86 -10.81 0.58
C GLU A 11 -11.07 -9.54 0.23
N LEU A 12 -10.89 -9.21 -1.05
CA LEU A 12 -10.22 -7.97 -1.48
C LEU A 12 -10.93 -6.72 -0.95
N PHE A 13 -12.26 -6.69 -1.03
CA PHE A 13 -13.04 -5.57 -0.52
C PHE A 13 -12.88 -5.41 1.00
N ARG A 14 -12.86 -6.52 1.74
CA ARG A 14 -12.57 -6.54 3.17
C ARG A 14 -11.16 -5.98 3.46
N MET A 15 -10.15 -6.45 2.72
CA MET A 15 -8.76 -5.97 2.85
C MET A 15 -8.60 -4.48 2.56
N LEU A 16 -9.48 -3.88 1.77
CA LEU A 16 -9.47 -2.44 1.47
C LEU A 16 -10.19 -1.59 2.49
N ILE A 17 -11.17 -2.13 3.21
CA ILE A 17 -12.03 -1.36 4.14
C ILE A 17 -11.64 -1.53 5.59
N GLN A 18 -10.99 -2.62 5.94
CA GLN A 18 -10.60 -2.86 7.34
C GLN A 18 -9.37 -2.09 7.85
N PRO A 19 -8.40 -1.61 7.05
CA PRO A 19 -7.17 -1.06 7.62
C PRO A 19 -7.30 0.39 8.12
N TRP A 20 -8.46 1.05 7.99
CA TRP A 20 -8.63 2.49 8.24
C TRP A 20 -8.71 2.88 9.73
N SER A 21 -7.71 2.51 10.52
CA SER A 21 -7.43 3.16 11.80
C SER A 21 -7.09 4.65 11.59
N ILE A 22 -7.00 5.43 12.68
CA ILE A 22 -6.60 6.84 12.57
C ILE A 22 -5.16 6.93 12.09
N ALA A 23 -4.25 6.13 12.65
CA ALA A 23 -2.85 6.09 12.26
C ALA A 23 -2.66 5.71 10.78
N PHE A 24 -3.33 4.64 10.32
CA PHE A 24 -3.27 4.21 8.93
C PHE A 24 -3.81 5.29 7.98
N THR A 25 -4.95 5.89 8.32
CA THR A 25 -5.59 6.94 7.51
C THR A 25 -4.69 8.15 7.38
N LEU A 26 -4.11 8.62 8.49
CA LEU A 26 -3.21 9.76 8.49
C LEU A 26 -1.93 9.46 7.71
N TYR A 27 -1.34 8.27 7.89
CA TYR A 27 -0.14 7.89 7.16
C TYR A 27 -0.42 7.83 5.65
N PHE A 28 -1.50 7.17 5.25
CA PHE A 28 -1.86 7.08 3.84
C PHE A 28 -2.14 8.48 3.24
N LEU A 29 -3.01 9.28 3.84
CA LEU A 29 -3.36 10.58 3.27
C LEU A 29 -2.20 11.58 3.32
N PHE A 30 -1.52 11.74 4.46
CA PHE A 30 -0.49 12.76 4.58
C PHE A 30 0.85 12.31 4.00
N VAL A 31 1.31 11.10 4.31
CA VAL A 31 2.63 10.64 3.84
C VAL A 31 2.52 10.13 2.41
N ILE A 32 1.63 9.17 2.15
CA ILE A 32 1.56 8.53 0.83
C ILE A 32 0.96 9.48 -0.22
N VAL A 33 -0.13 10.20 0.06
CA VAL A 33 -0.78 11.08 -0.94
C VAL A 33 -0.18 12.48 -0.95
N VAL A 34 -0.15 13.19 0.18
CA VAL A 34 0.24 14.61 0.20
C VAL A 34 1.75 14.81 0.06
N ILE A 35 2.59 14.26 0.94
CA ILE A 35 4.03 14.51 0.92
C ILE A 35 4.65 14.00 -0.38
N ASN A 36 4.38 12.74 -0.75
CA ASN A 36 4.91 12.21 -2.01
C ASN A 36 4.28 12.86 -3.25
N GLY A 37 2.97 13.18 -3.22
CA GLY A 37 2.29 13.87 -4.31
C GLY A 37 2.77 15.30 -4.53
N LEU A 38 3.10 16.02 -3.46
CA LEU A 38 3.74 17.34 -3.53
C LEU A 38 5.11 17.25 -4.21
N GLY A 39 5.89 16.19 -3.94
CA GLY A 39 7.15 15.94 -4.65
C GLY A 39 6.95 15.84 -6.17
N VAL A 40 5.90 15.14 -6.61
CA VAL A 40 5.54 14.99 -8.03
C VAL A 40 5.17 16.34 -8.67
N LEU A 41 4.42 17.17 -7.95
CA LEU A 41 3.92 18.47 -8.45
C LEU A 41 4.96 19.58 -8.42
N LEU A 42 5.83 19.61 -7.40
CA LEU A 42 6.81 20.67 -7.21
C LEU A 42 8.07 20.46 -8.07
N CYS A 43 8.44 19.20 -8.35
CA CYS A 43 9.67 18.89 -9.09
C CYS A 43 9.73 19.56 -10.49
N PRO A 44 8.67 19.56 -11.32
CA PRO A 44 8.66 20.29 -12.59
C PRO A 44 8.81 21.80 -12.41
N ILE A 45 8.19 22.38 -11.39
CA ILE A 45 8.20 23.83 -11.13
C ILE A 45 9.62 24.31 -10.78
N ILE A 46 10.40 23.47 -10.10
CA ILE A 46 11.76 23.76 -9.66
C ILE A 46 12.78 23.57 -10.80
N TYR A 47 12.63 22.52 -11.62
CA TYR A 47 13.70 22.07 -12.52
C TYR A 47 13.46 22.33 -14.01
N ASN A 48 12.21 22.39 -14.49
CA ASN A 48 11.97 22.64 -15.92
C ASN A 48 10.53 23.14 -16.20
N LYS A 49 10.41 24.42 -16.61
CA LYS A 49 9.10 25.04 -16.91
C LYS A 49 8.50 24.56 -18.23
N ASP A 50 9.30 24.01 -19.13
CA ASP A 50 8.82 23.51 -20.41
C ASP A 50 8.27 22.08 -20.25
N ALA A 51 7.11 21.82 -20.85
CA ALA A 51 6.41 20.53 -20.79
C ALA A 51 6.03 20.03 -19.38
N ILE A 52 5.53 20.93 -18.52
CA ILE A 52 5.06 20.66 -17.14
C ILE A 52 4.23 19.37 -17.05
N LEU A 53 3.24 19.19 -17.94
CA LEU A 53 2.34 18.03 -17.88
C LEU A 53 3.07 16.70 -18.13
N SER A 54 4.05 16.69 -19.03
CA SER A 54 4.88 15.50 -19.29
C SER A 54 5.75 15.17 -18.08
N ASN A 55 6.33 16.20 -17.46
CA ASN A 55 7.17 16.03 -16.26
C ASN A 55 6.35 15.53 -15.06
N ILE A 56 5.14 16.07 -14.85
CA ILE A 56 4.19 15.55 -13.84
C ILE A 56 3.89 14.09 -14.12
N SER A 57 3.56 13.74 -15.38
CA SER A 57 3.24 12.36 -15.77
C SER A 57 4.40 11.38 -15.51
N GLN A 58 5.63 11.77 -15.84
CA GLN A 58 6.83 10.97 -15.59
C GLN A 58 7.09 10.79 -14.08
N ASN A 59 7.03 11.88 -13.32
CA ASN A 59 7.22 11.83 -11.87
C ASN A 59 6.15 10.98 -11.18
N LEU A 60 4.90 11.08 -11.64
CA LEU A 60 3.79 10.29 -11.12
C LEU A 60 3.97 8.78 -11.44
N ALA A 61 4.53 8.45 -12.61
CA ALA A 61 4.91 7.08 -12.97
C ALA A 61 6.05 6.54 -12.08
N ILE A 62 7.09 7.35 -11.82
CA ILE A 62 8.21 6.99 -10.93
C ILE A 62 7.70 6.78 -9.50
N TYR A 63 6.88 7.70 -9.00
CA TYR A 63 6.24 7.58 -7.69
C TYR A 63 5.41 6.28 -7.58
N SER A 64 4.59 6.00 -8.60
CA SER A 64 3.80 4.78 -8.65
C SER A 64 4.67 3.53 -8.57
N LEU A 65 5.77 3.48 -9.32
CA LEU A 65 6.70 2.35 -9.31
C LEU A 65 7.40 2.19 -7.94
N ALA A 66 7.81 3.30 -7.32
CA ALA A 66 8.46 3.32 -6.02
C ALA A 66 7.53 2.83 -4.90
N LEU A 67 6.22 3.05 -5.04
CA LEU A 67 5.22 2.53 -4.10
C LEU A 67 4.87 1.06 -4.41
N PHE A 68 4.71 0.74 -5.69
CA PHE A 68 4.24 -0.57 -6.14
C PHE A 68 5.25 -1.69 -5.87
N ALA A 69 6.53 -1.50 -6.20
CA ALA A 69 7.56 -2.53 -6.07
C ALA A 69 7.70 -3.09 -4.64
N PRO A 70 7.86 -2.27 -3.58
CA PRO A 70 7.92 -2.80 -2.22
C PRO A 70 6.59 -3.44 -1.78
N SER A 71 5.45 -2.85 -2.14
CA SER A 71 4.13 -3.43 -1.82
C SER A 71 3.92 -4.81 -2.46
N LEU A 72 4.39 -5.01 -3.70
CA LEU A 72 4.35 -6.31 -4.36
C LEU A 72 5.16 -7.36 -3.59
N ILE A 73 6.36 -7.01 -3.12
CA ILE A 73 7.21 -7.91 -2.33
C ILE A 73 6.49 -8.32 -1.04
N ILE A 74 5.89 -7.36 -0.34
CA ILE A 74 5.12 -7.62 0.89
C ILE A 74 3.97 -8.58 0.59
N LEU A 75 3.19 -8.35 -0.47
CA LEU A 75 2.09 -9.24 -0.85
C LEU A 75 2.55 -10.66 -1.20
N ILE A 76 3.69 -10.81 -1.89
CA ILE A 76 4.28 -12.12 -2.15
C ILE A 76 4.62 -12.82 -0.83
N LEU A 77 5.21 -12.12 0.13
CA LEU A 77 5.50 -12.68 1.45
C LEU A 77 4.23 -13.08 2.22
N GLN A 78 3.18 -12.26 2.18
CA GLN A 78 1.88 -12.59 2.79
C GLN A 78 1.25 -13.84 2.17
N LEU A 79 1.41 -14.03 0.85
CA LEU A 79 0.93 -15.20 0.15
C LEU A 79 1.69 -16.48 0.55
N VAL A 80 3.00 -16.36 0.80
CA VAL A 80 3.86 -17.46 1.30
C VAL A 80 3.56 -17.78 2.77
N LYS A 81 3.16 -16.79 3.57
CA LYS A 81 2.82 -16.94 5.00
C LYS A 81 1.35 -17.31 5.27
N ASP A 82 0.60 -17.67 4.25
CA ASP A 82 -0.80 -18.13 4.34
C ASP A 82 -1.78 -17.10 4.94
N GLN A 83 -1.44 -15.81 4.88
CA GLN A 83 -2.29 -14.70 5.34
C GLN A 83 -3.41 -14.33 4.35
N ILE A 84 -3.49 -15.00 3.21
CA ILE A 84 -4.49 -14.80 2.15
C ILE A 84 -5.23 -16.12 1.96
N HIS A 85 -6.56 -16.09 2.04
CA HIS A 85 -7.39 -17.29 2.03
C HIS A 85 -7.58 -17.81 0.58
N HIS A 86 -7.97 -16.95 -0.35
CA HIS A 86 -8.16 -17.31 -1.75
C HIS A 86 -6.87 -17.13 -2.59
N LYS A 87 -5.76 -17.79 -2.18
CA LYS A 87 -4.44 -17.61 -2.81
C LYS A 87 -4.42 -17.71 -4.34
N PRO A 88 -5.01 -18.74 -5.00
CA PRO A 88 -4.91 -18.85 -6.44
C PRO A 88 -5.57 -17.68 -7.17
N SER A 89 -6.76 -17.28 -6.73
CA SER A 89 -7.48 -16.13 -7.30
C SER A 89 -6.75 -14.82 -7.05
N PHE A 90 -6.20 -14.64 -5.84
CA PHE A 90 -5.40 -13.47 -5.50
C PHE A 90 -4.13 -13.38 -6.36
N THR A 91 -3.43 -14.51 -6.58
CA THR A 91 -2.26 -14.58 -7.45
C THR A 91 -2.61 -14.21 -8.88
N ILE A 92 -3.70 -14.75 -9.44
CA ILE A 92 -4.14 -14.42 -10.80
C ILE A 92 -4.43 -12.91 -10.93
N ILE A 93 -5.21 -12.34 -10.01
CA ILE A 93 -5.52 -10.91 -10.00
C ILE A 93 -4.23 -10.08 -9.88
N SER A 94 -3.32 -10.49 -9.00
CA SER A 94 -2.05 -9.80 -8.80
C SER A 94 -1.15 -9.85 -10.03
N VAL A 95 -1.09 -10.98 -10.74
CA VAL A 95 -0.33 -11.10 -11.99
C VAL A 95 -0.95 -10.26 -13.10
N VAL A 96 -2.28 -10.23 -13.21
CA VAL A 96 -2.97 -9.39 -14.21
C VAL A 96 -2.72 -7.91 -13.95
N LEU A 97 -2.84 -7.45 -12.70
CA LEU A 97 -2.59 -6.06 -12.33
C LEU A 97 -1.11 -5.68 -12.47
N PHE A 98 -0.19 -6.60 -12.17
CA PHE A 98 1.24 -6.42 -12.42
C PHE A 98 1.55 -6.29 -13.92
N GLY A 99 0.95 -7.15 -14.76
CA GLY A 99 1.06 -7.04 -16.22
C GLY A 99 0.50 -5.72 -16.74
N ALA A 100 -0.64 -5.27 -16.21
CA ALA A 100 -1.23 -3.98 -16.54
C ALA A 100 -0.30 -2.81 -16.16
N GLN A 101 0.34 -2.87 -14.98
CA GLN A 101 1.34 -1.90 -14.55
C GLN A 101 2.50 -1.79 -15.53
N ILE A 102 3.11 -2.92 -15.91
CA ILE A 102 4.21 -2.96 -16.89
C ILE A 102 3.79 -2.33 -18.23
N TYR A 103 2.56 -2.58 -18.67
CA TYR A 103 2.06 -2.04 -19.94
C TYR A 103 1.78 -0.53 -19.88
N ILE A 104 1.28 -0.02 -18.74
CA ILE A 104 0.82 1.37 -18.59
C ILE A 104 1.99 2.33 -18.28
N ILE A 105 3.03 1.87 -17.56
CA ILE A 105 4.18 2.71 -17.15
C ILE A 105 4.88 3.40 -18.34
N PRO A 106 5.20 2.73 -19.47
CA PRO A 106 5.84 3.40 -20.61
C PRO A 106 4.98 4.53 -21.19
N ALA A 107 3.66 4.32 -21.27
CA ALA A 107 2.72 5.34 -21.74
C ALA A 107 2.66 6.54 -20.80
N ALA A 108 2.69 6.30 -19.49
CA ALA A 108 2.79 7.36 -18.47
C ALA A 108 4.13 8.13 -18.58
N TYR A 109 5.23 7.42 -18.85
CA TYR A 109 6.56 8.04 -19.00
C TYR A 109 6.68 8.89 -20.27
N GLN A 110 5.92 8.58 -21.32
CA GLN A 110 5.80 9.40 -22.53
C GLN A 110 4.94 10.68 -22.34
N GLY A 111 4.49 10.97 -21.12
CA GLY A 111 3.75 12.19 -20.82
C GLY A 111 2.22 12.04 -20.88
N LYS A 112 1.70 10.82 -21.05
CA LYS A 112 0.24 10.59 -21.05
C LYS A 112 -0.30 10.55 -19.62
N ILE A 113 -0.74 11.70 -19.12
CA ILE A 113 -1.15 11.89 -17.73
C ILE A 113 -2.23 10.91 -17.24
N LEU A 114 -3.19 10.54 -18.09
CA LEU A 114 -4.24 9.58 -17.73
C LEU A 114 -3.65 8.21 -17.33
N TYR A 115 -2.65 7.74 -18.07
CA TYR A 115 -1.96 6.48 -17.78
C TYR A 115 -1.16 6.58 -16.48
N ALA A 116 -0.56 7.74 -16.21
CA ALA A 116 0.14 7.98 -14.96
C ALA A 116 -0.81 7.94 -13.75
N VAL A 117 -1.99 8.56 -13.86
CA VAL A 117 -3.01 8.52 -12.80
C VAL A 117 -3.51 7.10 -12.56
N LEU A 118 -3.81 6.34 -13.63
CA LEU A 118 -4.26 4.95 -13.51
C LEU A 118 -3.18 4.06 -12.85
N CYS A 119 -1.92 4.24 -13.24
CA CYS A 119 -0.77 3.58 -12.65
C CYS A 119 -0.70 3.86 -11.14
N THR A 120 -0.84 5.12 -10.73
CA THR A 120 -0.83 5.51 -9.31
C THR A 120 -1.98 4.92 -8.51
N ILE A 121 -3.20 4.91 -9.05
CA ILE A 121 -4.36 4.33 -8.35
C ILE A 121 -4.13 2.83 -8.08
N ILE A 122 -3.60 2.10 -9.07
CA ILE A 122 -3.26 0.68 -8.88
C ILE A 122 -2.14 0.54 -7.83
N ALA A 123 -1.13 1.40 -7.81
CA ALA A 123 -0.08 1.35 -6.79
C ALA A 123 -0.63 1.62 -5.38
N TRP A 124 -1.55 2.57 -5.22
CA TRP A 124 -2.24 2.81 -3.94
C TRP A 124 -3.02 1.59 -3.47
N PHE A 125 -3.73 0.92 -4.39
CA PHE A 125 -4.45 -0.30 -4.08
C PHE A 125 -3.51 -1.39 -3.53
N TYR A 126 -2.38 -1.61 -4.20
CA TYR A 126 -1.35 -2.55 -3.73
C TYR A 126 -0.80 -2.15 -2.37
N TRP A 127 -0.53 -0.87 -2.17
CA TRP A 127 -0.01 -0.36 -0.91
C TRP A 127 -0.96 -0.58 0.25
N ILE A 128 -2.26 -0.28 0.07
CA ILE A 128 -3.27 -0.46 1.11
C ILE A 128 -3.35 -1.93 1.51
N ILE A 129 -3.46 -2.84 0.53
CA ILE A 129 -3.60 -4.28 0.82
C ILE A 129 -2.32 -4.83 1.45
N ALA A 130 -1.16 -4.38 1.00
CA ALA A 130 0.14 -4.81 1.52
C ALA A 130 0.33 -4.41 2.99
N ASN A 131 -0.11 -3.22 3.39
CA ASN A 131 0.11 -2.67 4.73
C ASN A 131 -1.11 -2.83 5.65
N ARG A 132 -2.13 -3.60 5.25
CA ARG A 132 -3.40 -3.70 5.99
C ARG A 132 -3.25 -4.27 7.40
N ASP A 133 -2.29 -5.18 7.58
CA ASP A 133 -2.02 -5.91 8.81
C ASP A 133 -0.75 -5.38 9.50
N GLU A 134 -0.28 -4.18 9.11
CA GLU A 134 0.91 -3.57 9.71
C GLU A 134 0.62 -3.14 11.15
N GLU A 135 1.32 -3.76 12.11
CA GLU A 135 1.06 -3.60 13.54
C GLU A 135 1.26 -2.16 14.00
N TYR A 136 2.20 -1.42 13.40
CA TYR A 136 2.47 -0.03 13.73
C TYR A 136 1.45 0.96 13.16
N LEU A 137 0.65 0.54 12.19
CA LEU A 137 -0.40 1.37 11.59
C LEU A 137 -1.79 1.03 12.13
N ASN A 138 -1.93 -0.03 12.91
CA ASN A 138 -3.18 -0.39 13.56
C ASN A 138 -3.11 -0.07 15.06
N ASP A 139 -3.92 0.90 15.49
CA ASP A 139 -3.93 1.39 16.88
C ASP A 139 -4.19 0.25 17.89
N GLU A 140 -5.10 -0.67 17.59
CA GLU A 140 -5.42 -1.79 18.48
C GLU A 140 -4.29 -2.82 18.56
N SER A 141 -3.70 -3.16 17.40
CA SER A 141 -2.55 -4.06 17.35
C SER A 141 -1.33 -3.47 18.06
N PHE A 142 -1.11 -2.16 17.90
CA PHE A 142 -0.01 -1.45 18.53
C PHE A 142 -0.16 -1.38 20.06
N ASP A 143 -1.37 -1.07 20.55
CA ASP A 143 -1.65 -1.08 21.99
C ASP A 143 -1.42 -2.47 22.60
N ASN A 144 -1.83 -3.53 21.91
CA ASN A 144 -1.59 -4.91 22.35
C ASN A 144 -0.11 -5.27 22.31
N LEU A 145 0.64 -4.82 21.31
CA LEU A 145 2.09 -5.01 21.21
C LEU A 145 2.80 -4.36 22.42
N ILE A 146 2.43 -3.13 22.78
CA ILE A 146 2.98 -2.43 23.95
C ILE A 146 2.63 -3.17 25.24
N LYS A 147 1.36 -3.54 25.44
CA LYS A 147 0.91 -4.25 26.64
C LYS A 147 1.66 -5.56 26.85
N ASN A 148 1.75 -6.38 25.80
CA ASN A 148 2.49 -7.64 25.85
C ASN A 148 3.98 -7.42 26.12
N GLY A 149 4.58 -6.38 25.53
CA GLY A 149 5.96 -5.98 25.81
C GLY A 149 6.16 -5.59 27.28
N THR A 150 5.25 -4.80 27.84
CA THR A 150 5.32 -4.37 29.25
C THR A 150 5.09 -5.52 30.24
N GLU A 151 4.20 -6.46 29.95
CA GLU A 151 3.99 -7.65 30.79
C GLU A 151 5.22 -8.56 30.77
N GLN A 152 5.84 -8.76 29.60
CA GLN A 152 7.08 -9.52 29.50
C GLN A 152 8.25 -8.85 30.22
N HIS A 153 8.32 -7.51 30.23
CA HIS A 153 9.40 -6.79 30.91
C HIS A 153 9.14 -6.68 32.42
N GLY A 154 7.88 -6.51 32.84
CA GLY A 154 7.47 -6.43 34.24
C GLY A 154 7.72 -7.72 35.03
N ASN A 155 7.52 -8.88 34.41
CA ASN A 155 7.74 -10.19 35.04
C ASN A 155 9.23 -10.55 35.28
N HIS A 156 10.18 -9.73 34.82
CA HIS A 156 11.62 -9.95 35.02
C HIS A 156 12.27 -8.95 35.99
N TRP A 157 11.49 -8.05 36.61
CA TRP A 157 12.00 -7.24 37.71
C TRP A 157 12.00 -8.08 38.99
N PRO A 158 13.17 -8.33 39.62
CA PRO A 158 13.18 -8.98 40.92
C PRO A 158 12.41 -8.10 41.91
N GLU A 159 11.45 -8.69 42.60
CA GLU A 159 10.81 -8.04 43.76
C GLU A 159 11.93 -7.66 44.74
N GLN A 160 12.03 -6.36 45.04
CA GLN A 160 12.96 -5.86 46.05
C GLN A 160 12.36 -6.16 47.43
N ASP A 161 12.76 -7.28 48.01
CA ASP A 161 12.67 -7.55 49.46
C ASP A 161 13.75 -6.77 50.24
#